data_AF-A0A9Q3BCC3-F1
#
_entry.id   AF-A0A9Q3BCC3-F1
#
_cell.length_a   1.000
_cell.length_b   1.000
_cell.length_c   1.000
_cell.angle_alpha   90.00
_cell.angle_beta   90.00
_cell.angle_gamma   90.00
#
_symmetry.space_group_name_H-M   'P 1'
#
loop_
_entity.id
_entity.type
_entity.pdbx_description
1 polymer ?
#
loop_
_entity_poly.entity_id
_entity_poly.type
_entity_poly.pdbx_seq_one_letter_code
_entity_poly.pdbx_strand_id
1 'polypeptide(L)'
;MKAFGTFKTNFIFAHINGNLRINVEFVVMENCSSTHFILGNDYLTTYGIDLHNNKDRYFTIGDNKHQIFAFLPFKRQITVSKVAPVSLELERFRSEQLNEAETSLHLTDSQENELSALLYDHREAFASNKEPLGAFIGHEVDIILNTERPYPPFLRRPAYPASPKSREALEIHIKEPLDLGVIRNVGHNEEVEITTPLIVASHNGKSRIVGDFRALNTYTVPDRYPIPKIQIALTQISQAVYITTMDSLKGFHKNLVIPRARKYLRIIIHCGVYEYLRMAFAIKNAPSHFQRRINEMFPEELSEGWLIIYIDVIIVCSQTWEQHMYRLSRA
;
A
#
# COMPACT_ATOMS: atom_id res chain seq x y z
N MET A 1 5.32 26.18 26.56
CA MET A 1 4.21 25.30 26.15
C MET A 1 3.07 25.54 27.13
N LYS A 2 1.81 25.59 26.69
CA LYS A 2 0.66 25.85 27.55
C LYS A 2 -0.07 24.52 27.80
N ALA A 3 -0.47 24.25 29.04
CA ALA A 3 -1.29 23.09 29.34
C ALA A 3 -2.73 23.35 28.89
N PHE A 4 -3.29 22.40 28.14
CA PHE A 4 -4.68 22.42 27.66
C PHE A 4 -5.64 21.82 28.70
N GLY A 5 -5.19 20.81 29.44
CA GLY A 5 -5.97 20.15 30.48
C GLY A 5 -5.27 18.90 31.00
N THR A 6 -5.97 18.12 31.81
CA THR A 6 -5.48 16.82 32.29
C THR A 6 -6.48 15.70 32.02
N PHE A 7 -5.99 14.48 31.86
CA PHE A 7 -6.82 13.28 31.88
C PHE A 7 -6.17 12.19 32.71
N LYS A 8 -6.99 11.35 33.35
CA LYS A 8 -6.53 10.26 34.21
C LYS A 8 -6.76 8.93 33.50
N THR A 9 -5.73 8.10 33.46
CA THR A 9 -5.86 6.73 32.96
C THR A 9 -4.92 5.79 33.72
N ASN A 10 -5.17 4.49 33.59
CA ASN A 10 -4.34 3.46 34.20
C ASN A 10 -3.26 3.03 33.19
N PHE A 11 -2.00 3.24 33.54
CA PHE A 11 -0.87 2.67 32.83
C PHE A 11 -0.60 1.27 33.36
N ILE A 12 -0.54 0.27 32.48
CA ILE A 12 -0.40 -1.13 32.88
C ILE A 12 1.01 -1.62 32.55
N PHE A 13 1.79 -1.95 33.58
CA PHE A 13 3.06 -2.65 33.43
C PHE A 13 2.83 -4.15 33.58
N ALA A 14 3.16 -4.90 32.53
CA ALA A 14 3.16 -6.36 32.61
C ALA A 14 4.28 -6.81 33.57
N HIS A 15 3.92 -7.55 34.61
CA HIS A 15 4.86 -8.05 35.61
C HIS A 15 4.58 -9.52 35.92
N ILE A 16 5.63 -10.25 36.28
CA ILE A 16 5.64 -11.72 36.42
C ILE A 16 4.64 -12.18 37.49
N ASN A 17 4.44 -11.39 38.54
CA ASN A 17 3.50 -11.66 39.63
C ASN A 17 2.11 -11.02 39.43
N GLY A 18 1.78 -10.59 38.20
CA GLY A 18 0.52 -9.93 37.87
C GLY A 18 0.72 -8.49 37.36
N ASN A 19 -0.24 -7.99 36.59
CA ASN A 19 -0.16 -6.67 35.96
C ASN A 19 -0.20 -5.55 37.00
N LEU A 20 0.85 -4.74 37.04
CA LEU A 20 0.95 -3.56 37.86
C LEU A 20 0.17 -2.41 37.18
N ARG A 21 -0.77 -1.79 37.91
CA ARG A 21 -1.58 -0.68 37.40
C ARG A 21 -1.18 0.62 38.10
N ILE A 22 -0.65 1.56 37.34
CA ILE A 22 -0.27 2.88 37.82
C ILE A 22 -1.35 3.87 37.39
N ASN A 23 -2.00 4.54 38.34
CA ASN A 23 -2.91 5.62 38.00
C ASN A 23 -2.09 6.89 37.74
N VAL A 24 -2.13 7.37 36.50
CA VAL A 24 -1.33 8.54 36.08
C VAL A 24 -2.28 9.62 35.58
N GLU A 25 -2.02 10.84 36.02
CA GLU A 25 -2.63 12.04 35.46
C GLU A 25 -1.72 12.61 34.37
N PHE A 26 -2.20 12.58 33.14
CA PHE A 26 -1.49 13.12 31.99
C PHE A 26 -1.87 14.58 31.80
N VAL A 27 -0.86 15.44 31.70
CA VAL A 27 -1.03 16.85 31.31
C VAL A 27 -0.97 16.93 29.79
N VAL A 28 -2.07 17.35 29.17
CA VAL A 28 -2.15 17.57 27.73
C VAL A 28 -1.54 18.92 27.43
N MET A 29 -0.46 18.93 26.65
CA MET A 29 0.22 20.16 26.23
C MET A 29 -0.32 20.61 24.87
N GLU A 30 -0.57 21.90 24.71
CA GLU A 30 -0.97 22.50 23.44
C GLU A 30 0.19 22.40 22.43
N ASN A 31 -0.09 21.83 21.25
CA ASN A 31 0.81 21.84 20.09
C ASN A 31 2.21 21.29 20.41
N CYS A 32 2.27 20.13 21.06
CA CYS A 32 3.51 19.47 21.47
C CYS A 32 3.56 18.02 20.98
N SER A 33 4.70 17.61 20.42
CA SER A 33 5.01 16.21 20.12
C SER A 33 6.24 15.78 20.91
N SER A 34 6.17 14.59 21.51
CA SER A 34 7.28 13.96 22.22
C SER A 34 7.29 12.47 21.94
N THR A 35 8.46 11.96 21.57
CA THR A 35 8.72 10.51 21.41
C THR A 35 9.01 9.83 22.75
N HIS A 36 9.09 10.59 23.84
CA HIS A 36 9.46 10.11 25.17
C HIS A 36 8.42 10.51 26.22
N PHE A 37 8.15 9.59 27.13
CA PHE A 37 7.34 9.84 28.32
C PHE A 37 8.26 9.93 29.54
N ILE A 38 8.06 10.95 30.37
CA ILE A 38 8.83 11.12 31.61
C ILE A 38 7.95 10.60 32.76
N LEU A 39 8.41 9.54 33.42
CA LEU A 39 7.79 9.02 34.63
C LEU A 39 8.61 9.50 35.83
N GLY A 40 7.93 10.11 36.82
CA GLY A 40 8.57 10.60 38.04
C GLY A 40 9.13 9.46 38.91
N ASN A 41 10.22 9.73 39.62
CA ASN A 41 10.83 8.77 40.54
C ASN A 41 9.88 8.40 41.70
N ASP A 42 9.03 9.34 42.12
CA ASP A 42 7.98 9.14 43.12
C ASP A 42 6.99 8.04 42.72
N TYR A 43 6.56 8.04 41.45
CA TYR A 43 5.74 6.96 40.90
C TYR A 43 6.50 5.65 40.84
N LEU A 44 7.76 5.66 40.38
CA LEU A 44 8.59 4.45 40.30
C LEU A 44 8.77 3.80 41.68
N THR A 45 9.12 4.59 42.71
CA THR A 45 9.31 4.10 44.08
C THR A 45 8.00 3.60 44.70
N THR A 46 6.87 4.27 44.47
CA THR A 46 5.56 3.84 45.00
C THR A 46 5.19 2.41 44.60
N TYR A 47 5.69 1.95 43.46
CA TYR A 47 5.40 0.63 42.93
C TYR A 47 6.60 -0.33 42.96
N GLY A 48 7.57 -0.05 43.84
CA GLY A 48 8.70 -0.94 44.14
C GLY A 48 9.83 -0.90 43.12
N ILE A 49 9.90 0.11 42.25
CA ILE A 49 11.07 0.33 41.41
C ILE A 49 12.02 1.26 42.16
N ASP A 50 13.02 0.68 42.81
CA ASP A 50 14.02 1.42 43.56
C ASP A 50 15.20 1.81 42.66
N LEU A 51 15.30 3.12 42.41
CA LEU A 51 16.39 3.74 41.67
C LEU A 51 17.52 4.08 42.64
N HIS A 52 18.49 3.17 42.81
CA HIS A 52 19.66 3.45 43.64
C HIS A 52 20.65 4.33 42.87
N ASN A 53 20.72 5.61 43.24
CA ASN A 53 21.66 6.57 42.67
C ASN A 53 23.07 6.40 43.28
N ASN A 54 23.63 5.20 43.19
CA ASN A 54 25.01 4.91 43.59
C ASN A 54 25.93 4.93 42.35
N LYS A 55 27.26 5.01 42.55
CA LYS A 55 28.25 5.19 41.47
C LYS A 55 28.09 4.23 40.28
N ASP A 56 27.57 3.03 40.52
CA ASP A 56 27.38 1.98 39.51
C ASP A 56 26.01 2.00 38.81
N ARG A 57 25.16 3.00 39.07
CA ARG A 57 23.83 3.27 38.48
C ARG A 57 23.10 1.98 38.06
N TYR A 58 22.29 1.45 38.97
CA TYR A 58 21.41 0.32 38.71
C TYR A 58 20.04 0.52 39.38
N PHE A 59 19.05 -0.28 38.97
CA PHE A 59 17.73 -0.30 39.59
C PHE A 59 17.26 -1.73 39.87
N THR A 60 16.38 -1.87 40.85
CA THR A 60 15.71 -3.14 41.20
C THR A 60 14.20 -3.01 40.98
N ILE A 61 13.52 -4.13 40.74
CA ILE A 61 12.06 -4.17 40.60
C ILE A 61 11.50 -5.07 41.71
N GLY A 62 10.65 -4.51 42.56
CA GLY A 62 10.11 -5.13 43.77
C GLY A 62 11.14 -5.28 44.90
N ASP A 63 10.76 -6.00 45.96
CA ASP A 63 11.61 -6.22 47.14
C ASP A 63 12.83 -7.15 46.88
N ASN A 64 13.01 -7.62 45.64
CA ASN A 64 14.01 -8.62 45.29
C ASN A 64 15.37 -7.96 44.98
N LYS A 65 16.14 -7.68 46.03
CA LYS A 65 17.47 -7.04 45.98
C LYS A 65 18.54 -7.82 45.20
N HIS A 66 18.23 -9.03 44.74
CA HIS A 66 19.14 -9.88 43.97
C HIS A 66 19.03 -9.70 42.45
N GLN A 67 17.96 -9.08 41.94
CA GLN A 67 17.77 -8.85 40.51
C GLN A 67 18.07 -7.39 40.17
N ILE A 68 19.28 -7.16 39.66
CA ILE A 68 19.83 -5.83 39.39
C ILE A 68 19.78 -5.56 37.88
N PHE A 69 19.22 -4.42 37.50
CA PHE A 69 19.16 -3.96 36.11
C PHE A 69 20.08 -2.74 35.91
N ALA A 70 20.91 -2.77 34.87
CA ALA A 70 21.80 -1.66 34.53
C ALA A 70 21.07 -0.60 33.68
N PHE A 71 21.42 0.68 33.86
CA PHE A 71 20.97 1.71 32.92
C PHE A 71 21.77 1.62 31.62
N LEU A 72 21.07 1.76 30.50
CA LEU A 72 21.71 1.96 29.20
C LEU A 72 22.16 3.43 29.08
N PRO A 73 23.37 3.71 28.55
CA PRO A 73 23.83 5.07 28.34
C PRO A 73 22.91 5.80 27.37
N PHE A 74 22.30 6.90 27.82
CA PHE A 74 21.45 7.75 27.00
C PHE A 74 22.32 8.59 26.05
N LYS A 75 22.31 8.27 24.75
CA LYS A 75 23.19 8.88 23.73
C LYS A 75 22.50 9.93 22.85
N ARG A 76 21.26 10.35 23.14
CA ARG A 76 20.49 11.29 22.29
C ARG A 76 19.94 12.45 23.10
N GLN A 77 19.65 13.57 22.45
CA GLN A 77 19.02 14.73 23.09
C GLN A 77 17.48 14.56 23.04
N ILE A 78 16.77 14.79 24.15
CA ILE A 78 15.30 14.81 24.13
C ILE A 78 14.86 16.10 23.44
N THR A 79 14.26 15.97 22.26
CA THR A 79 13.78 17.12 21.49
C THR A 79 12.28 17.26 21.72
N VAL A 80 11.86 18.41 22.23
CA VAL A 80 10.44 18.78 22.39
C VAL A 80 10.17 19.94 21.45
N SER A 81 9.37 19.69 20.41
CA SER A 81 9.11 20.66 19.35
C SER A 81 7.70 21.25 19.48
N LYS A 82 7.55 22.56 19.21
CA LYS A 82 6.24 23.19 19.01
C LYS A 82 5.72 22.81 17.63
N VAL A 83 4.48 22.36 17.59
CA VAL A 83 3.83 21.74 16.43
C VAL A 83 2.80 22.75 15.88
N ALA A 84 3.06 23.37 14.73
CA ALA A 84 2.11 24.33 14.13
C ALA A 84 0.79 23.63 13.73
N PRO A 85 -0.40 24.26 13.76
CA PRO A 85 -1.69 23.57 13.53
C PRO A 85 -1.82 22.85 12.17
N VAL A 86 -1.08 23.28 11.14
CA VAL A 86 -0.97 22.60 9.82
C VAL A 86 -0.41 21.16 9.94
N SER A 87 0.29 20.85 11.03
CA SER A 87 0.98 19.57 11.21
C SER A 87 0.10 18.42 11.70
N LEU A 88 -1.06 18.65 12.32
CA LEU A 88 -1.87 17.53 12.84
C LEU A 88 -2.48 16.69 11.72
N GLU A 89 -2.98 17.34 10.66
CA GLU A 89 -3.48 16.64 9.48
C GLU A 89 -2.35 16.02 8.66
N LEU A 90 -1.20 16.69 8.57
CA LEU A 90 -0.02 16.16 7.91
C LEU A 90 0.50 14.90 8.62
N GLU A 91 0.60 14.91 9.95
CA GLU A 91 1.01 13.74 10.75
C GLU A 91 -0.01 12.60 10.64
N ARG A 92 -1.31 12.93 10.59
CA ARG A 92 -2.36 11.95 10.32
C ARG A 92 -2.21 11.33 8.93
N PHE A 93 -2.00 12.15 7.90
CA PHE A 93 -1.74 11.68 6.54
C PHE A 93 -0.50 10.78 6.47
N ARG A 94 0.60 11.17 7.13
CA ARG A 94 1.83 10.37 7.21
C ARG A 94 1.57 9.00 7.83
N SER A 95 0.82 8.95 8.94
CA SER A 95 0.53 7.70 9.65
C SER A 95 -0.52 6.82 8.98
N GLU A 96 -1.47 7.39 8.24
CA GLU A 96 -2.55 6.63 7.59
C GLU A 96 -2.20 6.20 6.15
N GLN A 97 -1.57 7.08 5.36
CA GLN A 97 -1.37 6.90 3.91
C GLN A 97 0.09 6.62 3.52
N LEU A 98 1.07 7.08 4.32
CA LEU A 98 2.49 6.89 4.05
C LEU A 98 3.16 5.87 4.99
N ASN A 99 2.37 5.06 5.69
CA ASN A 99 2.89 4.06 6.64
C ASN A 99 3.73 2.94 5.98
N GLU A 100 3.46 2.65 4.71
CA GLU A 100 4.20 1.70 3.88
C GLU A 100 5.29 2.40 3.03
N ALA A 101 5.37 3.73 3.07
CA ALA A 101 6.36 4.48 2.31
C ALA A 101 7.73 4.45 2.99
N GLU A 102 8.77 4.20 2.22
CA GLU A 102 10.16 4.24 2.70
C GLU A 102 10.85 5.51 2.20
N THR A 103 11.49 6.24 3.12
CA THR A 103 12.30 7.41 2.79
C THR A 103 13.77 7.14 3.09
N SER A 104 14.66 7.78 2.32
CA SER A 104 16.10 7.63 2.51
C SER A 104 16.58 8.29 3.80
N LEU A 105 17.46 7.60 4.54
CA LEU A 105 18.14 8.12 5.73
C LEU A 105 19.10 9.29 5.44
N HIS A 106 19.36 9.57 4.17
CA HIS A 106 20.24 10.65 3.72
C HIS A 106 19.52 11.98 3.50
N LEU A 107 18.19 12.01 3.60
CA LEU A 107 17.44 13.26 3.53
C LEU A 107 17.68 14.09 4.81
N THR A 108 17.82 15.39 4.64
CA THR A 108 17.84 16.31 5.78
C THR A 108 16.43 16.56 6.30
N ASP A 109 16.29 16.98 7.57
CA ASP A 109 14.99 17.31 8.16
C ASP A 109 14.21 18.34 7.32
N SER A 110 14.90 19.31 6.68
CA SER A 110 14.25 20.28 5.78
C SER A 110 13.65 19.59 4.56
N GLN A 111 14.42 18.74 3.88
CA GLN A 111 13.97 18.00 2.70
C GLN A 111 12.81 17.06 3.02
N GLU A 112 12.86 16.39 4.17
CA GLU A 112 11.77 15.52 4.60
C GLU A 112 10.47 16.31 4.84
N ASN A 113 10.57 17.50 5.43
CA ASN A 113 9.41 18.37 5.65
C ASN A 113 8.86 18.92 4.32
N GLU A 114 9.72 19.36 3.41
CA GLU A 114 9.33 19.81 2.07
C GLU A 114 8.63 18.72 1.27
N LEU A 115 9.19 17.50 1.27
CA LEU A 115 8.57 16.34 0.63
C LEU A 115 7.22 16.04 1.24
N SER A 116 7.13 15.99 2.57
CA SER A 116 5.88 15.69 3.26
C SER A 116 4.78 16.71 2.94
N ALA A 117 5.14 18.00 2.88
CA ALA A 117 4.22 19.06 2.48
C ALA A 117 3.72 18.84 1.05
N LEU A 118 4.61 18.57 0.10
CA LEU A 118 4.24 18.29 -1.29
C LEU A 118 3.30 17.07 -1.41
N LEU A 119 3.62 15.97 -0.72
CA LEU A 119 2.78 14.76 -0.77
C LEU A 119 1.39 15.00 -0.17
N TYR A 120 1.30 15.85 0.85
CA TYR A 120 0.03 16.22 1.45
C TYR A 120 -0.81 17.18 0.57
N ASP A 121 -0.15 18.11 -0.14
CA ASP A 121 -0.80 18.94 -1.13
C ASP A 121 -1.42 18.07 -2.24
N HIS A 122 -0.75 16.96 -2.58
CA HIS A 122 -1.18 15.98 -3.59
C HIS A 122 -1.88 14.75 -2.98
N ARG A 123 -2.42 14.85 -1.75
CA ARG A 123 -3.03 13.71 -1.03
C ARG A 123 -4.13 12.97 -1.79
N GLU A 124 -4.81 13.62 -2.73
CA GLU A 124 -5.86 13.00 -3.57
C GLU A 124 -5.30 11.95 -4.56
N ALA A 125 -4.00 11.96 -4.85
CA ALA A 125 -3.34 10.95 -5.68
C ALA A 125 -3.14 9.62 -4.94
N PHE A 126 -3.16 9.66 -3.60
CA PHE A 126 -3.00 8.48 -2.75
C PHE A 126 -4.35 7.79 -2.56
N ALA A 127 -4.34 6.47 -2.72
CA ALA A 127 -5.54 5.66 -2.57
C ALA A 127 -5.36 4.67 -1.43
N SER A 128 -6.36 4.58 -0.57
CA SER A 128 -6.46 3.50 0.40
C SER A 128 -7.23 2.30 -0.18
N ASN A 129 -7.07 1.13 0.42
CA ASN A 129 -7.83 -0.08 0.02
C ASN A 129 -9.36 0.03 0.19
N LYS A 130 -9.86 1.13 0.77
CA LYS A 130 -11.28 1.35 1.07
C LYS A 130 -11.98 2.31 0.10
N GLU A 131 -11.22 3.02 -0.73
CA GLU A 131 -11.76 4.02 -1.64
C GLU A 131 -12.09 3.41 -3.01
N PRO A 132 -13.06 4.00 -3.74
CA PRO A 132 -13.42 3.52 -5.06
C PRO A 132 -12.23 3.65 -6.02
N LEU A 133 -12.01 2.62 -6.83
CA LEU A 133 -10.93 2.63 -7.81
C LEU A 133 -11.18 3.68 -8.90
N GLY A 134 -10.21 4.56 -9.08
CA GLY A 134 -10.14 5.44 -10.26
C GLY A 134 -10.19 4.65 -11.58
N ALA A 135 -10.50 5.34 -12.67
CA ALA A 135 -10.55 4.74 -13.99
C ALA A 135 -9.94 5.68 -15.04
N PHE A 136 -9.30 5.11 -16.05
CA PHE A 136 -8.85 5.88 -17.21
C PHE A 136 -10.06 6.27 -18.07
N ILE A 137 -10.36 7.56 -18.12
CA ILE A 137 -11.45 8.10 -18.94
C ILE A 137 -11.02 8.11 -20.40
N GLY A 138 -11.88 7.61 -21.29
CA GLY A 138 -11.66 7.63 -22.74
C GLY A 138 -10.76 6.50 -23.28
N HIS A 139 -10.32 5.56 -22.44
CA HIS A 139 -9.53 4.41 -22.85
C HIS A 139 -10.16 3.12 -22.31
N GLU A 140 -11.14 2.60 -23.06
CA GLU A 140 -11.76 1.31 -22.78
C GLU A 140 -11.06 0.19 -23.56
N VAL A 141 -10.84 -0.94 -22.89
CA VAL A 141 -10.10 -2.07 -23.46
C VAL A 141 -11.04 -3.05 -24.14
N ASP A 142 -10.68 -3.41 -25.38
CA ASP A 142 -11.26 -4.51 -26.12
C ASP A 142 -10.42 -5.79 -25.97
N ILE A 143 -11.07 -6.94 -26.11
CA ILE A 143 -10.43 -8.24 -26.20
C ILE A 143 -10.86 -8.88 -27.50
N ILE A 144 -9.91 -8.91 -28.44
CA ILE A 144 -10.11 -9.51 -29.76
C ILE A 144 -9.53 -10.92 -29.72
N LEU A 145 -10.36 -11.90 -30.07
CA LEU A 145 -9.95 -13.29 -30.19
C LEU A 145 -9.56 -13.60 -31.63
N ASN A 146 -8.64 -14.55 -31.82
CA ASN A 146 -8.24 -15.10 -33.12
C ASN A 146 -9.09 -16.33 -33.52
N THR A 147 -10.22 -16.52 -32.85
CA THR A 147 -11.15 -17.63 -33.03
C THR A 147 -12.57 -17.10 -32.92
N GLU A 148 -13.50 -17.78 -33.59
CA GLU A 148 -14.92 -17.41 -33.65
C GLU A 148 -15.79 -18.50 -33.02
N ARG A 149 -17.11 -18.24 -32.92
CA ARG A 149 -18.07 -19.23 -32.44
C ARG A 149 -18.22 -20.37 -33.48
N PRO A 150 -18.37 -21.63 -33.05
CA PRO A 150 -18.31 -22.10 -31.66
C PRO A 150 -16.87 -22.07 -31.10
N TYR A 151 -16.72 -21.56 -29.88
CA TYR A 151 -15.40 -21.43 -29.27
C TYR A 151 -14.81 -22.81 -28.90
N PRO A 152 -13.48 -22.97 -28.97
CA PRO A 152 -12.80 -24.18 -28.55
C PRO A 152 -13.14 -24.58 -27.10
N PRO A 153 -13.32 -25.89 -26.79
CA PRO A 153 -13.60 -26.35 -25.43
C PRO A 153 -12.59 -25.88 -24.38
N PHE A 154 -11.35 -25.60 -24.78
CA PHE A 154 -10.30 -25.05 -23.93
C PHE A 154 -10.64 -23.68 -23.34
N LEU A 155 -11.54 -22.90 -23.96
CA LEU A 155 -12.03 -21.62 -23.45
C LEU A 155 -13.21 -21.78 -22.47
N ARG A 156 -13.82 -22.97 -22.39
CA ARG A 156 -14.95 -23.27 -21.49
C ARG A 156 -14.51 -24.22 -20.39
N ARG A 157 -13.73 -23.70 -19.44
CA ARG A 157 -13.13 -24.52 -18.38
C ARG A 157 -14.02 -24.53 -17.13
N PRO A 158 -14.25 -25.69 -16.49
CA PRO A 158 -15.01 -25.76 -15.24
C PRO A 158 -14.19 -25.15 -14.09
N ALA A 159 -14.87 -24.81 -12.98
CA ALA A 159 -14.20 -24.47 -11.74
C ALA A 159 -13.28 -25.61 -11.30
N TYR A 160 -12.11 -25.27 -10.77
CA TYR A 160 -11.23 -26.28 -10.20
C TYR A 160 -11.84 -26.88 -8.93
N PRO A 161 -11.69 -28.20 -8.70
CA PRO A 161 -11.98 -28.79 -7.41
C PRO A 161 -11.16 -28.09 -6.32
N ALA A 162 -11.85 -27.61 -5.27
CA ALA A 162 -11.25 -26.85 -4.19
C ALA A 162 -11.58 -27.49 -2.85
N SER A 163 -10.57 -27.60 -1.96
CA SER A 163 -10.77 -28.06 -0.59
C SER A 163 -11.69 -27.09 0.18
N PRO A 164 -12.35 -27.51 1.28
CA PRO A 164 -13.21 -26.62 2.07
C PRO A 164 -12.52 -25.30 2.46
N LYS A 165 -11.26 -25.36 2.90
CA LYS A 165 -10.44 -24.18 3.21
C LYS A 165 -10.20 -23.27 1.99
N SER A 166 -9.99 -23.86 0.81
CA SER A 166 -9.77 -23.07 -0.42
C SER A 166 -11.07 -22.44 -0.90
N ARG A 167 -12.22 -23.10 -0.71
CA ARG A 167 -13.54 -22.56 -1.04
C ARG A 167 -13.89 -21.36 -0.17
N GLU A 168 -13.65 -21.47 1.13
CA GLU A 168 -13.80 -20.35 2.07
C GLU A 168 -12.89 -19.17 1.67
N ALA A 169 -11.62 -19.44 1.34
CA ALA A 169 -10.72 -18.40 0.86
C ALA A 169 -11.21 -17.74 -0.45
N LEU A 170 -11.71 -18.52 -1.41
CA LEU A 170 -12.31 -17.97 -2.64
C LEU A 170 -13.50 -17.06 -2.34
N GLU A 171 -14.41 -17.49 -1.45
CA GLU A 171 -15.59 -16.70 -1.06
C GLU A 171 -15.23 -15.42 -0.31
N ILE A 172 -14.15 -15.41 0.46
CA ILE A 172 -13.65 -14.20 1.13
C ILE A 172 -13.06 -13.25 0.09
N HIS A 173 -12.15 -13.75 -0.76
CA HIS A 173 -11.42 -12.93 -1.72
C HIS A 173 -12.29 -12.40 -2.86
N ILE A 174 -13.40 -13.05 -3.20
CA ILE A 174 -14.30 -12.59 -4.28
C ILE A 174 -15.14 -11.39 -3.85
N LYS A 175 -15.36 -11.17 -2.55
CA LYS A 175 -16.17 -10.05 -2.04
C LYS A 175 -15.52 -8.70 -2.34
N GLU A 176 -14.23 -8.56 -2.09
CA GLU A 176 -13.51 -7.31 -2.34
C GLU A 176 -13.65 -6.79 -3.79
N PRO A 177 -13.37 -7.57 -4.86
CA PRO A 177 -13.55 -7.09 -6.22
C PRO A 177 -15.03 -6.91 -6.61
N LEU A 178 -15.98 -7.56 -5.93
CA LEU A 178 -17.41 -7.28 -6.10
C LEU A 178 -17.76 -5.91 -5.54
N ASP A 179 -17.36 -5.64 -4.29
CA ASP A 179 -17.64 -4.39 -3.58
C ASP A 179 -16.96 -3.19 -4.27
N LEU A 180 -15.77 -3.40 -4.83
CA LEU A 180 -15.05 -2.40 -5.62
C LEU A 180 -15.57 -2.22 -7.05
N GLY A 181 -16.58 -2.99 -7.48
CA GLY A 181 -17.12 -2.94 -8.84
C GLY A 181 -16.12 -3.36 -9.92
N VAL A 182 -15.13 -4.18 -9.57
CA VAL A 182 -14.17 -4.77 -10.51
C VAL A 182 -14.80 -5.94 -11.26
N ILE A 183 -15.64 -6.71 -10.57
CA ILE A 183 -16.39 -7.82 -11.14
C ILE A 183 -17.88 -7.68 -10.82
N ARG A 184 -18.73 -8.38 -11.57
CA ARG A 184 -20.15 -8.57 -11.25
C ARG A 184 -20.55 -10.03 -11.40
N ASN A 185 -21.65 -10.42 -10.75
CA ASN A 185 -22.32 -11.68 -11.05
C ASN A 185 -22.83 -11.68 -12.50
N VAL A 186 -22.66 -12.82 -13.18
CA VAL A 186 -23.32 -13.07 -14.47
C VAL A 186 -24.78 -13.45 -14.20
N GLY A 187 -25.72 -12.78 -14.86
CA GLY A 187 -27.14 -12.98 -14.66
C GLY A 187 -27.66 -14.31 -15.18
N HIS A 188 -28.78 -14.78 -14.64
CA HIS A 188 -29.39 -16.08 -14.99
C HIS A 188 -29.73 -16.23 -16.48
N ASN A 189 -29.99 -15.12 -17.19
CA ASN A 189 -30.35 -15.11 -18.60
C ASN A 189 -29.14 -14.83 -19.53
N GLU A 190 -27.94 -14.72 -18.99
CA GLU A 190 -26.73 -14.46 -19.79
C GLU A 190 -26.05 -15.78 -20.17
N GLU A 191 -25.91 -16.03 -21.47
CA GLU A 191 -25.25 -17.23 -21.98
C GLU A 191 -23.76 -17.24 -21.61
N VAL A 192 -23.27 -18.34 -21.02
CA VAL A 192 -21.87 -18.52 -20.62
C VAL A 192 -21.15 -19.48 -21.56
N GLU A 193 -20.38 -18.93 -22.49
CA GLU A 193 -19.60 -19.72 -23.48
C GLU A 193 -18.12 -19.86 -23.11
N ILE A 194 -17.55 -18.84 -22.47
CA ILE A 194 -16.15 -18.79 -22.03
C ILE A 194 -16.11 -18.67 -20.51
N THR A 195 -15.26 -19.47 -19.88
CA THR A 195 -15.04 -19.47 -18.43
C THR A 195 -13.58 -19.75 -18.10
N THR A 196 -13.04 -18.94 -17.19
CA THR A 196 -11.70 -19.09 -16.65
C THR A 196 -11.76 -19.46 -15.17
N PRO A 197 -11.24 -20.61 -14.73
CA PRO A 197 -11.27 -20.97 -13.32
C PRO A 197 -10.31 -20.10 -12.51
N LEU A 198 -10.71 -19.78 -11.28
CA LEU A 198 -9.82 -19.17 -10.29
C LEU A 198 -9.07 -20.23 -9.48
N ILE A 199 -7.85 -19.89 -9.08
CA ILE A 199 -7.07 -20.60 -8.08
C ILE A 199 -6.76 -19.69 -6.90
N VAL A 200 -6.57 -20.28 -5.72
CA VAL A 200 -6.01 -19.56 -4.56
C VAL A 200 -4.51 -19.81 -4.54
N ALA A 201 -3.74 -18.74 -4.66
CA ALA A 201 -2.30 -18.76 -4.48
C ALA A 201 -1.95 -18.21 -3.10
N SER A 202 -1.08 -18.89 -2.37
CA SER A 202 -0.61 -18.45 -1.05
C SER A 202 0.89 -18.19 -1.07
N HIS A 203 1.31 -17.07 -0.51
CA HIS A 203 2.71 -16.69 -0.36
C HIS A 203 2.90 -15.90 0.93
N ASN A 204 3.94 -16.25 1.71
CA ASN A 204 4.28 -15.60 3.00
C ASN A 204 3.07 -15.44 3.94
N GLY A 205 2.25 -16.48 4.07
CA GLY A 205 1.07 -16.49 4.95
C GLY A 205 -0.14 -15.69 4.42
N LYS A 206 0.00 -14.92 3.34
CA LYS A 206 -1.09 -14.23 2.65
C LYS A 206 -1.60 -15.09 1.49
N SER A 207 -2.89 -15.02 1.20
CA SER A 207 -3.49 -15.68 0.03
C SER A 207 -4.15 -14.67 -0.89
N ARG A 208 -4.24 -15.00 -2.18
CA ARG A 208 -4.89 -14.19 -3.21
C ARG A 208 -5.55 -15.07 -4.27
N ILE A 209 -6.55 -14.54 -4.95
CA ILE A 209 -7.15 -15.18 -6.12
C ILE A 209 -6.36 -14.88 -7.38
N VAL A 210 -6.21 -15.89 -8.25
CA VAL A 210 -5.55 -15.77 -9.54
C VAL A 210 -6.40 -16.45 -10.60
N GLY A 211 -6.72 -15.75 -11.69
CA GLY A 211 -7.41 -16.33 -12.84
C GLY A 211 -6.45 -17.08 -13.76
N ASP A 212 -6.80 -18.31 -14.14
CA ASP A 212 -6.00 -19.10 -15.07
C ASP A 212 -6.29 -18.74 -16.54
N PHE A 213 -5.92 -17.51 -16.92
CA PHE A 213 -6.16 -16.96 -18.25
C PHE A 213 -5.25 -17.53 -19.36
N ARG A 214 -4.48 -18.59 -19.11
CA ARG A 214 -3.56 -19.17 -20.12
C ARG A 214 -4.29 -19.58 -21.39
N ALA A 215 -5.43 -20.25 -21.26
CA ALA A 215 -6.24 -20.64 -22.40
C ALA A 215 -6.73 -19.41 -23.17
N LEU A 216 -7.33 -18.43 -22.48
CA LEU A 216 -7.78 -17.19 -23.10
C LEU A 216 -6.65 -16.46 -23.82
N ASN A 217 -5.48 -16.34 -23.20
CA ASN A 217 -4.31 -15.65 -23.76
C ASN A 217 -3.76 -16.31 -25.04
N THR A 218 -3.92 -17.64 -25.20
CA THR A 218 -3.58 -18.33 -26.45
C THR A 218 -4.48 -17.89 -27.60
N TYR A 219 -5.76 -17.65 -27.33
CA TYR A 219 -6.75 -17.25 -28.33
C TYR A 219 -6.91 -15.73 -28.46
N THR A 220 -6.36 -14.91 -27.58
CA THR A 220 -6.41 -13.45 -27.71
C THR A 220 -5.35 -12.96 -28.72
N VAL A 221 -5.74 -12.12 -29.66
CA VAL A 221 -4.83 -11.45 -30.60
C VAL A 221 -3.85 -10.60 -29.80
N PRO A 222 -2.52 -10.81 -29.95
CA PRO A 222 -1.53 -10.07 -29.18
C PRO A 222 -1.49 -8.60 -29.61
N ASP A 223 -1.68 -7.70 -28.65
CA ASP A 223 -1.33 -6.29 -28.80
C ASP A 223 0.16 -6.13 -28.50
N ARG A 224 0.93 -5.65 -29.49
CA ARG A 224 2.38 -5.49 -29.39
C ARG A 224 2.77 -4.02 -29.22
N TYR A 225 1.99 -3.26 -28.46
CA TYR A 225 2.34 -1.90 -28.10
C TYR A 225 3.75 -1.86 -27.46
N PRO A 226 4.62 -0.91 -27.86
CA PRO A 226 5.99 -0.85 -27.36
C PRO A 226 6.00 -0.54 -25.87
N ILE A 227 6.65 -1.42 -25.10
CA ILE A 227 6.93 -1.22 -23.68
C ILE A 227 8.40 -0.81 -23.54
N PRO A 228 8.72 0.22 -22.73
CA PRO A 228 10.10 0.63 -22.50
C PRO A 228 10.98 -0.55 -22.08
N LYS A 229 12.17 -0.65 -22.66
CA LYS A 229 13.14 -1.67 -22.25
C LYS A 229 13.69 -1.31 -20.88
N ILE A 230 13.76 -2.30 -19.99
CA ILE A 230 14.30 -2.10 -18.64
C ILE A 230 15.73 -1.54 -18.64
N GLN A 231 16.55 -1.85 -19.65
CA GLN A 231 17.91 -1.29 -19.75
C GLN A 231 17.91 0.24 -19.92
N ILE A 232 16.92 0.79 -20.63
CA ILE A 232 16.79 2.24 -20.80
C ILE A 232 16.45 2.88 -19.46
N ALA A 233 15.47 2.31 -18.75
CA ALA A 233 15.08 2.73 -17.42
C ALA A 233 16.29 2.71 -16.46
N LEU A 234 17.05 1.61 -16.43
CA LEU A 234 18.23 1.47 -15.57
C LEU A 234 19.33 2.49 -15.90
N THR A 235 19.49 2.87 -17.17
CA THR A 235 20.48 3.87 -17.60
C THR A 235 20.11 5.27 -17.13
N GLN A 236 18.82 5.60 -17.12
CA GLN A 236 18.34 6.88 -16.58
C GLN A 236 18.44 6.92 -15.05
N ILE A 237 18.07 5.82 -14.39
CA ILE A 237 18.18 5.66 -12.94
C ILE A 237 19.63 5.79 -12.47
N SER A 238 20.59 5.18 -13.19
CA SER A 238 22.00 5.19 -12.78
C SER A 238 22.66 6.58 -12.79
N GLN A 239 22.06 7.53 -13.51
CA GLN A 239 22.52 8.91 -13.53
C GLN A 239 21.89 9.72 -12.40
N ALA A 240 20.76 9.31 -11.84
CA ALA A 240 19.99 10.10 -10.89
C ALA A 240 20.62 10.10 -9.48
N VAL A 241 20.51 11.25 -8.82
CA VAL A 241 20.87 11.42 -7.40
C VAL A 241 19.64 11.24 -6.52
N TYR A 242 18.49 11.75 -6.97
CA TYR A 242 17.20 11.61 -6.31
C TYR A 242 16.27 10.73 -7.14
N ILE A 243 15.72 9.69 -6.51
CA ILE A 243 14.84 8.72 -7.13
C ILE A 243 13.62 8.55 -6.23
N THR A 244 12.43 8.76 -6.79
CA THR A 244 11.16 8.40 -6.15
C THR A 244 10.52 7.30 -6.98
N THR A 245 10.12 6.22 -6.32
CA THR A 245 9.37 5.12 -6.93
C THR A 245 7.97 5.07 -6.35
N MET A 246 6.95 5.05 -7.21
CA MET A 246 5.54 4.98 -6.84
C MET A 246 4.90 3.77 -7.52
N ASP A 247 4.07 3.04 -6.79
CA ASP A 247 3.27 1.94 -7.33
C ASP A 247 1.83 2.40 -7.53
N SER A 248 1.28 2.16 -8.72
CA SER A 248 -0.13 2.40 -8.97
C SER A 248 -0.97 1.28 -8.36
N LEU A 249 -1.54 1.52 -7.18
CA LEU A 249 -2.45 0.59 -6.50
C LEU A 249 -3.49 -0.01 -7.47
N LYS A 250 -3.47 -1.34 -7.61
CA LYS A 250 -4.37 -2.11 -8.49
C LYS A 250 -4.41 -1.55 -9.93
N GLY A 251 -3.27 -1.12 -10.45
CA GLY A 251 -3.15 -0.31 -11.67
C GLY A 251 -3.90 -0.86 -12.89
N PHE A 252 -3.90 -2.17 -13.12
CA PHE A 252 -4.65 -2.75 -14.24
C PHE A 252 -6.16 -2.53 -14.14
N HIS A 253 -6.74 -2.56 -12.93
CA HIS A 253 -8.17 -2.33 -12.73
C HIS A 253 -8.61 -0.88 -13.05
N LYS A 254 -7.67 0.04 -13.29
CA LYS A 254 -8.00 1.38 -13.81
C LYS A 254 -8.51 1.33 -15.27
N ASN A 255 -8.17 0.27 -16.01
CA ASN A 255 -8.66 0.08 -17.38
C ASN A 255 -10.07 -0.54 -17.37
N LEU A 256 -11.06 0.18 -17.88
CA LEU A 256 -12.41 -0.35 -18.09
C LEU A 256 -12.42 -1.30 -19.29
N VAL A 257 -13.24 -2.35 -19.23
CA VAL A 257 -13.43 -3.28 -20.34
C VAL A 257 -14.74 -2.96 -21.04
N ILE A 258 -14.68 -2.82 -22.37
CA ILE A 258 -15.86 -2.50 -23.17
C ILE A 258 -16.94 -3.58 -22.98
N PRO A 259 -18.24 -3.24 -22.94
CA PRO A 259 -19.31 -4.19 -22.64
C PRO A 259 -19.27 -5.48 -23.47
N ARG A 260 -18.96 -5.39 -24.77
CA ARG A 260 -18.91 -6.56 -25.67
C ARG A 260 -17.77 -7.54 -25.38
N ALA A 261 -16.70 -7.09 -24.72
CA ALA A 261 -15.52 -7.90 -24.42
C ALA A 261 -15.58 -8.56 -23.03
N ARG A 262 -16.44 -8.08 -22.11
CA ARG A 262 -16.56 -8.58 -20.73
C ARG A 262 -16.85 -10.08 -20.66
N LYS A 263 -17.64 -10.59 -21.61
CA LYS A 263 -17.97 -12.02 -21.74
C LYS A 263 -16.74 -12.94 -21.89
N TYR A 264 -15.61 -12.41 -22.37
CA TYR A 264 -14.36 -13.16 -22.51
C TYR A 264 -13.57 -13.22 -21.20
N LEU A 265 -13.80 -12.28 -20.29
CA LEU A 265 -13.20 -12.23 -18.95
C LEU A 265 -14.10 -12.84 -17.88
N ARG A 266 -14.89 -13.84 -18.25
CA ARG A 266 -15.71 -14.56 -17.27
C ARG A 266 -14.86 -15.53 -16.47
N ILE A 267 -14.99 -15.44 -15.16
CA ILE A 267 -14.35 -16.33 -14.20
C ILE A 267 -15.37 -17.22 -13.52
N ILE A 268 -14.95 -18.42 -13.14
CA ILE A 268 -15.81 -19.42 -12.51
C ILE A 268 -15.18 -19.96 -11.24
N ILE A 269 -16.00 -20.05 -10.20
CA ILE A 269 -15.70 -20.70 -8.91
C ILE A 269 -16.88 -21.59 -8.50
N HIS A 270 -16.75 -22.30 -7.38
CA HIS A 270 -17.76 -23.27 -6.93
C HIS A 270 -19.14 -22.65 -6.62
N CYS A 271 -19.21 -21.35 -6.35
CA CYS A 271 -20.46 -20.66 -6.04
C CYS A 271 -21.06 -19.87 -7.21
N GLY A 272 -20.40 -19.79 -8.37
CA GLY A 272 -20.97 -19.10 -9.52
C GLY A 272 -19.97 -18.62 -10.58
N VAL A 273 -20.52 -17.90 -11.55
CA VAL A 273 -19.78 -17.25 -12.65
C VAL A 273 -19.85 -15.75 -12.47
N TYR A 274 -18.70 -15.10 -12.58
CA TYR A 274 -18.55 -13.66 -12.48
C TYR A 274 -17.89 -13.15 -13.76
N GLU A 275 -18.06 -11.87 -14.07
CA GLU A 275 -17.35 -11.22 -15.18
C GLU A 275 -16.65 -9.95 -14.72
N TYR A 276 -15.47 -9.72 -15.28
CA TYR A 276 -14.71 -8.51 -15.05
C TYR A 276 -15.28 -7.33 -15.84
N LEU A 277 -15.50 -6.22 -15.13
CA LEU A 277 -15.85 -4.91 -15.69
C LEU A 277 -14.60 -4.09 -16.00
N ARG A 278 -13.50 -4.41 -15.32
CA ARG A 278 -12.18 -3.78 -15.41
C ARG A 278 -11.14 -4.83 -15.79
N MET A 279 -10.02 -4.43 -16.38
CA MET A 279 -9.00 -5.37 -16.86
C MET A 279 -8.53 -6.29 -15.73
N ALA A 280 -8.59 -7.60 -15.96
CA ALA A 280 -8.11 -8.60 -15.01
C ALA A 280 -6.58 -8.72 -15.05
N PHE A 281 -5.98 -9.09 -13.91
CA PHE A 281 -4.58 -9.49 -13.88
C PHE A 281 -4.33 -10.72 -14.76
N ALA A 282 -3.10 -10.85 -15.26
CA ALA A 282 -2.63 -11.94 -16.12
C ALA A 282 -3.25 -12.01 -17.53
N ILE A 283 -4.03 -11.00 -17.95
CA ILE A 283 -4.41 -10.84 -19.35
C ILE A 283 -3.23 -10.35 -20.18
N LYS A 284 -2.94 -11.04 -21.29
CA LYS A 284 -1.73 -10.81 -22.10
C LYS A 284 -1.55 -9.36 -22.56
N ASN A 285 -2.63 -8.66 -22.88
CA ASN A 285 -2.59 -7.30 -23.44
C ASN A 285 -2.70 -6.21 -22.36
N ALA A 286 -2.89 -6.58 -21.08
CA ALA A 286 -3.04 -5.61 -20.01
C ALA A 286 -1.84 -4.62 -19.90
N PRO A 287 -0.57 -5.08 -20.00
CA PRO A 287 0.59 -4.17 -20.00
C PRO A 287 0.59 -3.19 -21.18
N SER A 288 0.24 -3.66 -22.38
CA SER A 288 0.20 -2.83 -23.60
C SER A 288 -0.83 -1.71 -23.51
N HIS A 289 -2.02 -2.02 -22.99
CA HIS A 289 -3.07 -1.03 -22.75
C HIS A 289 -2.68 -0.02 -21.68
N PHE A 290 -2.06 -0.48 -20.58
CA PHE A 290 -1.56 0.41 -19.55
C PHE A 290 -0.49 1.36 -20.10
N GLN A 291 0.52 0.82 -20.80
CA GLN A 291 1.60 1.63 -21.37
C GLN A 291 1.11 2.63 -22.41
N ARG A 292 0.17 2.25 -23.27
CA ARG A 292 -0.44 3.18 -24.23
C ARG A 292 -1.05 4.38 -23.51
N ARG A 293 -1.83 4.10 -22.47
CA ARG A 293 -2.50 5.17 -21.73
C ARG A 293 -1.51 6.10 -21.04
N ILE A 294 -0.46 5.54 -20.46
CA ILE A 294 0.60 6.33 -19.84
C ILE A 294 1.32 7.21 -20.86
N ASN A 295 1.66 6.68 -22.03
CA ASN A 295 2.31 7.45 -23.09
C ASN A 295 1.44 8.61 -23.61
N GLU A 296 0.12 8.47 -23.58
CA GLU A 296 -0.82 9.55 -23.90
C GLU A 296 -0.92 10.60 -22.79
N MET A 297 -0.77 10.21 -21.52
CA MET A 297 -0.90 11.09 -20.37
C MET A 297 0.36 11.91 -20.09
N PHE A 298 1.55 11.32 -20.32
CA PHE A 298 2.84 11.93 -19.97
C PHE A 298 3.82 11.99 -21.16
N PRO A 299 3.40 12.49 -22.35
CA PRO A 299 4.24 12.42 -23.54
C PRO A 299 5.54 13.23 -23.41
N GLU A 300 5.48 14.40 -22.75
CA GLU A 300 6.63 15.29 -22.58
C GLU A 300 7.61 14.71 -21.55
N GLU A 301 7.11 14.31 -20.40
CA GLU A 301 7.90 13.83 -19.26
C GLU A 301 8.67 12.54 -19.59
N LEU A 302 8.02 11.63 -20.34
CA LEU A 302 8.65 10.42 -20.86
C LEU A 302 9.71 10.75 -21.92
N SER A 303 9.46 11.75 -22.78
CA SER A 303 10.42 12.17 -23.81
C SER A 303 11.65 12.86 -23.20
N GLU A 304 11.47 13.64 -22.15
CA GLU A 304 12.58 14.26 -21.40
C GLU A 304 13.37 13.23 -20.57
N GLY A 305 12.80 12.04 -20.34
CA GLY A 305 13.49 10.89 -19.78
C GLY A 305 13.71 10.95 -18.27
N TRP A 306 13.05 11.87 -17.57
CA TRP A 306 13.10 11.93 -16.11
C TRP A 306 11.93 11.22 -15.44
N LEU A 307 10.82 11.03 -16.16
CA LEU A 307 9.74 10.16 -15.76
C LEU A 307 9.90 8.83 -16.51
N ILE A 308 9.89 7.74 -15.76
CA ILE A 308 10.01 6.40 -16.30
C ILE A 308 8.83 5.62 -15.76
N ILE A 309 7.98 5.14 -16.65
CA ILE A 309 6.85 4.32 -16.25
C ILE A 309 7.00 2.97 -16.93
N TYR A 310 7.14 1.95 -16.10
CA TYR A 310 7.24 0.57 -16.51
C TYR A 310 6.07 -0.20 -15.94
N ILE A 311 5.03 -0.39 -16.77
CA ILE A 311 3.77 -0.99 -16.34
C ILE A 311 3.20 -0.19 -15.16
N ASP A 312 3.03 -0.79 -13.99
CA ASP A 312 2.41 -0.21 -12.79
C ASP A 312 3.37 0.60 -11.91
N VAL A 313 4.68 0.55 -12.21
CA VAL A 313 5.72 1.28 -11.46
C VAL A 313 6.06 2.59 -12.16
N ILE A 314 5.92 3.68 -11.43
CA ILE A 314 6.28 5.04 -11.83
C ILE A 314 7.57 5.42 -11.10
N ILE A 315 8.56 5.91 -11.84
CA ILE A 315 9.87 6.28 -11.31
C ILE A 315 10.18 7.70 -11.76
N VAL A 316 10.45 8.57 -10.79
CA VAL A 316 10.87 9.95 -11.03
C VAL A 316 12.35 10.07 -10.69
N CYS A 317 13.15 10.54 -11.64
CA CYS A 317 14.61 10.66 -11.51
C CYS A 317 15.05 12.13 -11.59
N SER A 318 16.02 12.55 -10.77
CA SER A 318 16.54 13.93 -10.76
C SER A 318 17.98 14.04 -10.28
N GLN A 319 18.67 15.12 -10.65
CA GLN A 319 20.06 15.40 -10.26
C GLN A 319 20.14 16.29 -9.01
N THR A 320 19.20 17.21 -8.85
CA THR A 320 19.14 18.13 -7.69
C THR A 320 17.80 17.99 -6.97
N TRP A 321 17.77 18.41 -5.71
CA TRP A 321 16.57 18.34 -4.86
C TRP A 321 15.43 19.20 -5.40
N GLU A 322 15.73 20.43 -5.80
CA GLU A 322 14.74 21.40 -6.30
C GLU A 322 14.09 20.89 -7.59
N GLN A 323 14.90 20.31 -8.47
CA GLN A 323 14.42 19.66 -9.69
C GLN A 323 13.54 18.45 -9.36
N HIS A 324 13.90 17.66 -8.33
CA HIS A 324 13.14 16.50 -7.92
C HIS A 324 11.76 16.88 -7.40
N MET A 325 11.68 17.88 -6.53
CA MET A 325 10.42 18.40 -6.01
C MET A 325 9.52 18.96 -7.11
N TYR A 326 10.10 19.69 -8.07
CA TYR A 326 9.35 20.17 -9.23
C TYR A 326 8.78 19.00 -10.06
N ARG A 327 9.62 18.02 -10.41
CA ARG A 327 9.21 16.86 -11.21
C ARG A 327 8.15 16.02 -10.51
N LEU A 328 8.31 15.79 -9.22
CA LEU A 328 7.36 15.02 -8.40
C LEU A 328 6.01 15.73 -8.29
N SER A 329 5.98 17.07 -8.28
CA SER A 329 4.70 17.81 -8.27
C SER A 329 3.92 17.74 -9.58
N ARG A 330 4.58 17.37 -10.70
CA ARG A 330 3.97 17.19 -12.02
C ARG A 330 3.56 15.74 -12.31
N ALA A 331 4.29 14.77 -11.77
CA ALA A 331 4.09 13.34 -12.01
C ALA A 331 2.85 12.80 -11.29
#